data_AF-A0A9D1H6A2-F1
#
_entry.id   AF-A0A9D1H6A2-F1
#
_cell.length_a   1.000
_cell.length_b   1.000
_cell.length_c   1.000
_cell.angle_alpha   90.00
_cell.angle_beta   90.00
_cell.angle_gamma   90.00
#
_symmetry.space_group_name_H-M   'P 1'
#
loop_
_entity.id
_entity.type
_entity.pdbx_description
1 polymer ?
#
loop_
_entity_poly.entity_id
_entity_poly.type
_entity_poly.pdbx_seq_one_letter_code
_entity_poly.pdbx_strand_id
1 'polypeptide(L)'
;MDMLNERLQQLETLLTSKKKTISLLLPSRRETVVQAAADCKRITIPDKKMRPLPSSLIKKYGLVSKQSAIVQAIQARDAAGSDWGAAVTGAALLPTPLTGNLSEDGQTDTSTVYIAVTDGKKAAVQQLSCPGDLSDETLREAMMVRAVQQCADLLTGLLLKEKKALSLLVNASKYRRYAVSPAQALLRSIVPWKGDKPGDIITKTALIAAVVAVILTAGMTASDQIAVNHTVEDIQQAVEVYTEPPTQQQTDGLPDGYLTKFASLYAVNPDVTGWLTIPGTNIDLPIMQADDNDYYLSHDLYGEPDPYGLPYIDYRVPIEPDDQWAKNTIVYGHNMEAGYVFHELTGYRDAEFYKEHPFLTFDTVYNQSEWVIFAAFEANTDFDRGEVFEYFNYVISTDPERAQWYIDETTSRSYFTNPVDVNTDDVFLTLQTCSNNAADTKLCIVARRLREGESEQDFDFSSSVNNEQRVKPTFY
;
A
#
# COMPACT_ATOMS: atom_id res chain seq x y z
N MET A 1 46.43 -35.66 30.29
CA MET A 1 45.48 -35.97 29.21
C MET A 1 44.47 -37.02 29.62
N ASP A 2 44.88 -38.13 30.26
CA ASP A 2 43.96 -39.21 30.67
C ASP A 2 42.78 -38.73 31.54
N MET A 3 43.04 -37.88 32.53
CA MET A 3 41.97 -37.28 33.34
C MET A 3 40.98 -36.41 32.54
N LEU A 4 41.43 -35.75 31.46
CA LEU A 4 40.54 -34.95 30.61
C LEU A 4 39.62 -35.87 29.80
N ASN A 5 40.18 -36.93 29.21
CA ASN A 5 39.42 -37.91 28.43
C ASN A 5 38.35 -38.59 29.29
N GLU A 6 38.71 -39.00 30.51
CA GLU A 6 37.76 -39.61 31.45
C GLU A 6 36.59 -38.65 31.76
N ARG A 7 36.89 -37.37 32.01
CA ARG A 7 35.88 -36.35 32.32
C ARG A 7 34.97 -36.03 31.14
N LEU A 8 35.52 -35.95 29.93
CA LEU A 8 34.72 -35.74 28.72
C LEU A 8 33.81 -36.93 28.42
N GLN A 9 34.28 -38.16 28.65
CA GLN A 9 33.47 -39.37 28.47
C GLN A 9 32.33 -39.48 29.52
N GLN A 10 32.61 -39.11 30.77
CA GLN A 10 31.58 -38.99 31.81
C GLN A 10 30.51 -37.96 31.41
N LEU A 11 30.94 -36.80 30.91
CA LEU A 11 30.03 -35.77 30.44
C LEU A 11 29.21 -36.23 29.24
N GLU A 12 29.82 -36.91 28.26
CA GLU A 12 29.13 -37.45 27.08
C GLU A 12 28.03 -38.45 27.47
N THR A 13 28.32 -39.32 28.44
CA THR A 13 27.34 -40.27 28.99
C THR A 13 26.14 -39.52 29.60
N LEU A 14 26.40 -38.45 30.35
CA LEU A 14 25.35 -37.62 30.95
C LEU A 14 24.55 -36.84 29.91
N LEU A 15 25.21 -36.25 28.91
CA LEU A 15 24.56 -35.56 27.80
C LEU A 15 23.67 -36.52 27.00
N THR A 16 24.13 -37.75 26.76
CA THR A 16 23.38 -38.79 26.07
C THR A 16 22.13 -39.18 26.85
N SER A 17 22.26 -39.46 28.17
CA SER A 17 21.11 -39.81 29.01
C SER A 17 20.05 -38.70 29.09
N LYS A 18 20.48 -37.43 29.12
CA LYS A 18 19.57 -36.27 29.16
C LYS A 18 19.11 -35.80 27.78
N LYS A 19 19.56 -36.44 26.69
CA LYS A 19 19.32 -36.02 25.29
C LYS A 19 19.69 -34.55 25.05
N LYS A 20 20.86 -34.14 25.58
CA LYS A 20 21.39 -32.78 25.46
C LYS A 20 22.67 -32.75 24.63
N THR A 21 22.96 -31.59 24.08
CA THR A 21 24.17 -31.31 23.29
C THR A 21 24.87 -30.07 23.82
N ILE A 22 26.18 -29.99 23.64
CA ILE A 22 26.96 -28.80 23.98
C ILE A 22 27.87 -28.41 22.82
N SER A 23 27.99 -27.11 22.58
CA SER A 23 29.04 -26.57 21.73
C SER A 23 30.14 -25.92 22.56
N LEU A 24 31.40 -26.25 22.27
CA LEU A 24 32.56 -25.74 22.98
C LEU A 24 33.41 -24.87 22.05
N LEU A 25 33.52 -23.59 22.39
CA LEU A 25 34.42 -22.66 21.72
C LEU A 25 35.79 -22.62 22.40
N LEU A 26 36.82 -22.86 21.60
CA LEU A 26 38.22 -22.83 22.02
C LEU A 26 39.00 -21.71 21.31
N PRO A 27 39.89 -20.99 22.02
CA PRO A 27 40.67 -19.87 21.46
C PRO A 27 41.76 -20.29 20.46
N SER A 28 42.29 -21.53 20.52
CA SER A 28 43.18 -22.08 19.50
C SER A 28 42.76 -23.48 19.09
N ARG A 29 42.76 -23.78 17.79
CA ARG A 29 42.61 -25.15 17.27
C ARG A 29 43.93 -25.91 17.42
N ARG A 30 44.34 -26.20 18.65
CA ARG A 30 45.43 -27.17 18.89
C ARG A 30 44.86 -28.58 18.80
N GLU A 31 45.51 -29.43 18.03
CA GLU A 31 44.99 -30.75 17.62
C GLU A 31 44.64 -31.64 18.81
N THR A 32 45.39 -31.62 19.91
CA THR A 32 45.24 -32.57 21.03
C THR A 32 43.95 -32.40 21.84
N VAL A 33 43.60 -31.18 22.27
CA VAL A 33 42.38 -30.89 23.04
C VAL A 33 41.14 -30.87 22.14
N VAL A 34 41.30 -30.41 20.90
CA VAL A 34 40.23 -30.43 19.89
C VAL A 34 39.87 -31.87 19.54
N GLN A 35 40.87 -32.75 19.33
CA GLN A 35 40.63 -34.16 19.05
C GLN A 35 39.89 -34.85 20.20
N ALA A 36 40.37 -34.68 21.44
CA ALA A 36 39.72 -35.26 22.61
C ALA A 36 38.25 -34.82 22.79
N ALA A 37 37.94 -33.56 22.48
CA ALA A 37 36.57 -33.05 22.52
C ALA A 37 35.74 -33.44 21.28
N ALA A 38 36.37 -33.60 20.10
CA ALA A 38 35.73 -34.03 18.86
C ALA A 38 35.40 -35.53 18.84
N ASP A 39 36.16 -36.35 19.58
CA ASP A 39 35.90 -37.78 19.75
C ASP A 39 34.56 -38.05 20.49
N CYS A 40 34.03 -37.05 21.20
CA CYS A 40 32.72 -37.10 21.87
C CYS A 40 31.57 -36.64 20.95
N LYS A 41 30.61 -37.52 20.64
CA LYS A 41 29.53 -37.28 19.65
C LYS A 41 28.57 -36.15 20.04
N ARG A 42 28.43 -35.84 21.34
CA ARG A 42 27.51 -34.81 21.87
C ARG A 42 28.18 -33.44 22.08
N ILE A 43 29.48 -33.34 21.80
CA ILE A 43 30.27 -32.12 21.91
C ILE A 43 30.58 -31.64 20.50
N THR A 44 30.13 -30.44 20.15
CA THR A 44 30.37 -29.85 18.83
C THR A 44 31.35 -28.69 18.94
N ILE A 45 32.46 -28.78 18.22
CA ILE A 45 33.40 -27.68 18.07
C ILE A 45 32.98 -26.89 16.82
N PRO A 46 32.58 -25.62 16.96
CA PRO A 46 32.06 -24.86 15.83
C PRO A 46 33.15 -24.62 14.78
N ASP A 47 32.92 -25.08 13.55
CA ASP A 47 33.90 -25.00 12.46
C ASP A 47 33.92 -23.61 11.78
N LYS A 48 32.89 -22.79 12.01
CA LYS A 48 32.75 -21.45 11.41
C LYS A 48 33.61 -20.42 12.15
N LYS A 49 34.18 -19.46 11.40
CA LYS A 49 34.73 -18.22 11.96
C LYS A 49 33.66 -17.57 12.84
N MET A 50 33.85 -17.65 14.15
CA MET A 50 32.95 -17.06 15.12
C MET A 50 32.95 -15.54 14.96
N ARG A 51 31.78 -14.93 15.21
CA ARG A 51 31.65 -13.48 15.05
C ARG A 51 32.57 -12.78 16.05
N PRO A 52 33.36 -11.78 15.62
CA PRO A 52 34.17 -11.01 16.55
C PRO A 52 33.27 -10.33 17.58
N LEU A 53 33.79 -10.17 18.80
CA LEU A 53 33.06 -9.48 19.86
C LEU A 53 32.85 -8.01 19.48
N PRO A 54 31.65 -7.44 19.72
CA PRO A 54 31.40 -6.03 19.41
C PRO A 54 32.37 -5.10 20.16
N SER A 55 32.89 -4.09 19.47
CA SER A 55 33.80 -3.08 20.03
C SER A 55 33.23 -2.39 21.28
N SER A 56 31.91 -2.22 21.37
CA SER A 56 31.22 -1.65 22.54
C SER A 56 31.28 -2.56 23.77
N LEU A 57 31.27 -3.88 23.59
CA LEU A 57 31.44 -4.85 24.67
C LEU A 57 32.91 -4.85 25.14
N ILE A 58 33.85 -4.86 24.19
CA ILE A 58 35.29 -4.86 24.47
C ILE A 58 35.68 -3.59 25.22
N LYS A 59 35.24 -2.40 24.77
CA LYS A 59 35.49 -1.13 25.47
C LYS A 59 34.92 -1.11 26.90
N LYS A 60 33.77 -1.75 27.13
CA LYS A 60 33.07 -1.68 28.42
C LYS A 60 33.55 -2.71 29.44
N TYR A 61 33.91 -3.91 28.99
CA TYR A 61 34.21 -5.04 29.88
C TYR A 61 35.57 -5.69 29.61
N GLY A 62 36.26 -5.34 28.53
CA GLY A 62 37.50 -5.98 28.09
C GLY A 62 37.27 -7.26 27.28
N LEU A 63 38.27 -7.63 26.48
CA LEU A 63 38.26 -8.84 25.63
C LEU A 63 38.26 -10.13 26.47
N VAL A 64 39.03 -10.14 27.57
CA VAL A 64 39.13 -11.26 28.51
C VAL A 64 38.36 -10.90 29.77
N SER A 65 37.08 -11.23 29.79
CA SER A 65 36.18 -10.91 30.90
C SER A 65 35.06 -11.93 31.03
N LYS A 66 34.37 -11.90 32.19
CA LYS A 66 33.17 -12.73 32.44
C LYS A 66 32.11 -12.51 31.37
N GLN A 67 31.88 -11.25 30.97
CA GLN A 67 30.84 -10.86 30.01
C GLN A 67 31.21 -11.30 28.59
N SER A 68 32.48 -11.14 28.20
CA SER A 68 32.99 -11.62 26.91
C SER A 68 32.89 -13.14 26.80
N ALA A 69 33.17 -13.88 27.87
CA ALA A 69 32.99 -15.32 27.92
C ALA A 69 31.52 -15.74 27.74
N ILE A 70 30.58 -15.06 28.40
CA ILE A 70 29.14 -15.31 28.22
C ILE A 70 28.72 -15.09 26.76
N VAL A 71 29.13 -13.98 26.14
CA VAL A 71 28.75 -13.66 24.75
C VAL A 71 29.30 -14.71 23.79
N GLN A 72 30.56 -15.10 23.95
CA GLN A 72 31.19 -16.15 23.14
C GLN A 72 30.52 -17.52 23.33
N ALA A 73 30.12 -17.88 24.56
CA ALA A 73 29.41 -19.12 24.83
C ALA A 73 28.00 -19.12 24.20
N ILE A 74 27.29 -17.98 24.22
CA ILE A 74 26.00 -17.82 23.52
C ILE A 74 26.21 -17.97 22.00
N GLN A 75 27.24 -17.34 21.44
CA GLN A 75 27.55 -17.43 20.01
C GLN A 75 27.87 -18.88 19.60
N ALA A 76 28.66 -19.61 20.41
CA ALA A 76 29.01 -21.01 20.15
C ALA A 76 27.76 -21.89 20.13
N ARG A 77 26.90 -21.75 21.14
CA ARG A 77 25.61 -22.44 21.21
C ARG A 77 24.74 -22.15 19.99
N ASP A 78 24.54 -20.88 19.67
CA ASP A 78 23.63 -20.44 18.61
C ASP A 78 24.19 -20.84 17.22
N ALA A 79 25.51 -20.89 17.05
CA ALA A 79 26.16 -21.33 15.80
C ALA A 79 26.02 -22.85 15.55
N ALA A 80 26.06 -23.66 16.60
CA ALA A 80 25.95 -25.12 16.53
C ALA A 80 24.51 -25.64 16.71
N GLY A 81 23.56 -24.78 17.09
CA GLY A 81 22.19 -25.19 17.41
C GLY A 81 22.08 -26.10 18.65
N SER A 82 23.08 -26.06 19.54
CA SER A 82 23.17 -26.95 20.71
C SER A 82 22.31 -26.47 21.88
N ASP A 83 22.01 -27.37 22.84
CA ASP A 83 21.28 -26.99 24.06
C ASP A 83 22.12 -26.06 24.97
N TRP A 84 23.42 -26.34 25.05
CA TRP A 84 24.39 -25.60 25.85
C TRP A 84 25.52 -25.04 25.00
N GLY A 85 26.07 -23.91 25.41
CA GLY A 85 27.33 -23.38 24.88
C GLY A 85 28.34 -23.21 25.98
N ALA A 86 29.59 -23.50 25.68
CA ALA A 86 30.73 -23.19 26.51
C ALA A 86 31.77 -22.39 25.73
N ALA A 87 32.44 -21.46 26.40
CA ALA A 87 33.56 -20.72 25.84
C ALA A 87 34.65 -20.52 26.88
N VAL A 88 35.89 -20.59 26.40
CA VAL A 88 37.10 -20.30 27.17
C VAL A 88 37.74 -19.04 26.58
N THR A 89 37.89 -17.98 27.38
CA THR A 89 38.51 -16.71 26.93
C THR A 89 39.95 -16.59 27.41
N GLY A 90 40.83 -16.11 26.52
CA GLY A 90 42.21 -15.78 26.89
C GLY A 90 42.99 -15.23 25.70
N ALA A 91 43.51 -14.01 25.80
CA ALA A 91 44.33 -13.39 24.76
C ALA A 91 45.68 -14.10 24.57
N ALA A 92 46.26 -14.61 25.67
CA ALA A 92 47.47 -15.42 25.65
C ALA A 92 47.26 -16.84 25.10
N LEU A 93 46.02 -17.24 24.80
CA LEU A 93 45.71 -18.53 24.19
C LEU A 93 45.65 -18.47 22.66
N LEU A 94 45.91 -17.30 22.06
CA LEU A 94 45.92 -17.08 20.60
C LEU A 94 47.35 -17.24 20.03
N PRO A 95 47.50 -17.72 18.77
CA PRO A 95 48.80 -17.98 18.16
C PRO A 95 49.63 -16.71 17.87
N THR A 96 49.01 -15.53 17.89
CA THR A 96 49.67 -14.22 17.81
C THR A 96 49.04 -13.29 18.84
N PRO A 97 49.82 -12.49 19.60
CA PRO A 97 49.26 -11.41 20.39
C PRO A 97 48.56 -10.48 19.40
N LEU A 98 47.23 -10.48 19.41
CA LEU A 98 46.45 -9.55 18.59
C LEU A 98 46.90 -8.13 18.99
N THR A 99 47.63 -7.48 18.09
CA THR A 99 48.01 -6.08 18.15
C THR A 99 46.71 -5.27 18.18
N GLY A 100 46.27 -4.92 19.39
CA GLY A 100 44.96 -4.34 19.66
C GLY A 100 44.53 -4.45 21.12
N ASN A 101 45.23 -5.25 21.93
CA ASN A 101 44.97 -5.41 23.37
C ASN A 101 45.64 -4.31 24.21
N LEU A 102 45.18 -3.06 24.11
CA LEU A 102 45.46 -2.07 25.13
C LEU A 102 44.14 -1.72 25.84
N SER A 103 44.04 -2.09 27.13
CA SER A 103 43.29 -1.27 28.07
C SER A 103 44.00 0.09 28.19
N GLU A 104 43.27 1.17 28.51
CA GLU A 104 43.86 2.50 28.75
C GLU A 104 44.94 2.50 29.86
N ASP A 105 45.10 1.38 30.57
CA ASP A 105 46.00 1.20 31.71
C ASP A 105 47.20 0.28 31.38
N GLY A 106 47.33 -0.21 30.14
CA GLY A 106 48.56 -0.84 29.62
C GLY A 106 49.01 -2.19 30.21
N GLN A 107 48.24 -2.83 31.10
CA GLN A 107 48.53 -4.19 31.58
C GLN A 107 47.45 -5.18 31.12
N THR A 108 47.75 -6.00 30.12
CA THR A 108 46.93 -7.19 29.82
C THR A 108 47.26 -8.25 30.85
N ASP A 109 46.29 -8.61 31.70
CA ASP A 109 46.44 -9.73 32.63
C ASP A 109 46.51 -11.05 31.83
N THR A 110 47.73 -11.47 31.45
CA THR A 110 47.99 -12.70 30.71
C THR A 110 47.84 -13.93 31.58
N SER A 111 47.56 -13.78 32.88
CA SER A 111 47.46 -14.88 33.84
C SER A 111 46.03 -15.41 33.99
N THR A 112 45.01 -14.70 33.51
CA THR A 112 43.60 -15.02 33.79
C THR A 112 42.85 -15.56 32.57
N VAL A 113 42.13 -16.67 32.77
CA VAL A 113 41.21 -17.28 31.80
C VAL A 113 39.80 -17.28 32.38
N TYR A 114 38.79 -16.90 31.60
CA TYR A 114 37.38 -17.06 32.00
C TYR A 114 36.72 -18.19 31.23
N ILE A 115 35.93 -18.97 31.95
CA ILE A 115 35.10 -20.04 31.41
C ILE A 115 33.65 -19.65 31.62
N ALA A 116 32.84 -19.76 30.58
CA ALA A 116 31.40 -19.62 30.68
C ALA A 116 30.70 -20.84 30.10
N VAL A 117 29.68 -21.34 30.78
CA VAL A 117 28.76 -22.39 30.31
C VAL A 117 27.32 -21.84 30.41
N THR A 118 26.55 -21.89 29.32
CA THR A 118 25.24 -21.25 29.25
C THR A 118 24.20 -22.05 28.48
N ASP A 119 22.95 -21.97 28.94
CA ASP A 119 21.73 -22.39 28.22
C ASP A 119 21.08 -21.22 27.46
N GLY A 120 21.83 -20.11 27.28
CA GLY A 120 21.41 -18.85 26.67
C GLY A 120 20.41 -17.99 27.44
N LYS A 121 19.90 -18.46 28.59
CA LYS A 121 19.12 -17.65 29.54
C LYS A 121 19.94 -17.35 30.78
N LYS A 122 20.62 -18.35 31.33
CA LYS A 122 21.53 -18.27 32.47
C LYS A 122 22.92 -18.76 32.07
N ALA A 123 23.96 -18.26 32.73
CA ALA A 123 25.33 -18.70 32.50
C ALA A 123 26.04 -18.92 33.84
N ALA A 124 26.78 -20.01 33.97
CA ALA A 124 27.76 -20.17 35.03
C ALA A 124 29.11 -19.68 34.51
N VAL A 125 29.80 -18.83 35.29
CA VAL A 125 31.09 -18.28 34.89
C VAL A 125 32.11 -18.49 36.00
N GLN A 126 33.30 -18.94 35.64
CA GLN A 126 34.41 -19.15 36.56
C GLN A 126 35.68 -18.50 36.04
N GLN A 127 36.47 -17.97 36.96
CA GLN A 127 37.80 -17.41 36.69
C GLN A 127 38.85 -18.46 37.05
N LEU A 128 39.82 -18.66 36.17
CA LEU A 128 41.01 -19.46 36.43
C LEU A 128 42.24 -18.56 36.37
N SER A 129 43.04 -18.59 37.43
CA SER A 129 44.31 -17.87 37.51
C SER A 129 45.47 -18.84 37.25
N CYS A 130 46.41 -18.40 36.42
CA CYS A 130 47.65 -19.08 36.11
C CYS A 130 48.74 -18.63 37.09
N PRO A 131 49.51 -19.55 37.70
CA PRO A 131 50.63 -19.18 38.57
C PRO A 131 51.87 -18.67 37.81
N GLY A 132 51.87 -18.64 36.47
CA GLY A 132 52.99 -18.18 35.65
C GLY A 132 52.54 -17.49 34.35
N ASP A 133 53.49 -16.92 33.62
CA ASP A 133 53.23 -16.23 32.36
C ASP A 133 52.85 -17.23 31.25
N LEU A 134 51.69 -17.03 30.62
CA LEU A 134 51.16 -17.88 29.56
C LEU A 134 51.93 -17.73 28.22
N SER A 135 53.09 -17.06 28.22
CA SER A 135 54.06 -17.08 27.13
C SER A 135 54.63 -18.49 26.90
N ASP A 136 54.83 -19.29 27.96
CA ASP A 136 55.25 -20.69 27.90
C ASP A 136 54.17 -21.58 27.26
N GLU A 137 54.55 -22.29 26.20
CA GLU A 137 53.69 -23.19 25.44
C GLU A 137 53.15 -24.37 26.28
N THR A 138 53.97 -24.93 27.17
CA THR A 138 53.61 -26.08 28.02
C THR A 138 52.59 -25.64 29.08
N LEU A 139 52.80 -24.47 29.67
CA LEU A 139 51.90 -23.88 30.65
C LEU A 139 50.54 -23.52 30.02
N ARG A 140 50.58 -23.04 28.77
CA ARG A 140 49.40 -22.72 27.97
C ARG A 140 48.56 -23.96 27.66
N GLU A 141 49.19 -25.07 27.27
CA GLU A 141 48.51 -26.34 27.00
C GLU A 141 47.89 -26.92 28.29
N ALA A 142 48.63 -26.92 29.39
CA ALA A 142 48.12 -27.35 30.69
C ALA A 142 46.91 -26.50 31.14
N MET A 143 46.95 -25.18 30.89
CA MET A 143 45.83 -24.27 31.20
C MET A 143 44.60 -24.55 30.33
N MET A 144 44.78 -24.85 29.04
CA MET A 144 43.66 -25.25 28.16
C MET A 144 43.00 -26.55 28.61
N VAL A 145 43.81 -27.57 28.91
CA VAL A 145 43.33 -28.86 29.42
C VAL A 145 42.52 -28.64 30.70
N ARG A 146 43.05 -27.86 31.64
CA ARG A 146 42.35 -27.50 32.89
C ARG A 146 41.07 -26.73 32.61
N ALA A 147 41.07 -25.80 31.66
CA ALA A 147 39.91 -24.98 31.36
C ALA A 147 38.77 -25.81 30.76
N VAL A 148 39.08 -26.71 29.83
CA VAL A 148 38.08 -27.61 29.23
C VAL A 148 37.55 -28.60 30.28
N GLN A 149 38.40 -29.12 31.16
CA GLN A 149 37.96 -29.95 32.27
C GLN A 149 36.98 -29.20 33.18
N GLN A 150 37.27 -27.95 33.51
CA GLN A 150 36.36 -27.10 34.31
C GLN A 150 35.06 -26.76 33.58
N CYS A 151 35.07 -26.58 32.25
CA CYS A 151 33.83 -26.49 31.46
C CYS A 151 32.96 -27.75 31.65
N ALA A 152 33.58 -28.92 31.57
CA ALA A 152 32.90 -30.20 31.70
C ALA A 152 32.34 -30.42 33.11
N ASP A 153 33.12 -30.10 34.15
CA ASP A 153 32.68 -30.17 35.55
C ASP A 153 31.52 -29.18 35.82
N LEU A 154 31.61 -27.94 35.34
CA LEU A 154 30.54 -26.94 35.47
C LEU A 154 29.25 -27.41 34.80
N LEU A 155 29.31 -27.91 33.56
CA LEU A 155 28.14 -28.41 32.87
C LEU A 155 27.55 -29.63 33.60
N THR A 156 28.40 -30.55 34.05
CA THR A 156 27.98 -31.73 34.81
C THR A 156 27.23 -31.32 36.07
N GLY A 157 27.79 -30.40 36.86
CA GLY A 157 27.15 -29.87 38.06
C GLY A 157 25.82 -29.15 37.76
N LEU A 158 25.72 -28.42 36.64
CA LEU A 158 24.46 -27.80 36.21
C LEU A 158 23.40 -28.83 35.80
N LEU A 159 23.80 -29.89 35.09
CA LEU A 159 22.91 -30.99 34.66
C LEU A 159 22.45 -31.86 35.83
N LEU A 160 23.28 -32.00 36.87
CA LEU A 160 23.00 -32.72 38.12
C LEU A 160 22.37 -31.83 39.20
N LYS A 161 22.24 -30.52 38.96
CA LYS A 161 21.68 -29.52 39.90
C LYS A 161 22.46 -29.40 41.21
N GLU A 162 23.78 -29.47 41.14
CA GLU A 162 24.64 -29.27 42.30
C GLU A 162 24.61 -27.83 42.80
N LYS A 163 24.52 -27.64 44.13
CA LYS A 163 24.43 -26.31 44.76
C LYS A 163 25.59 -25.39 44.34
N LYS A 164 26.81 -25.93 44.24
CA LYS A 164 28.04 -25.20 43.89
C LYS A 164 27.99 -24.63 42.46
N ALA A 165 27.46 -25.38 41.50
CA ALA A 165 27.33 -24.92 40.12
C ALA A 165 26.18 -23.90 39.98
N LEU A 166 25.06 -24.13 40.68
CA LEU A 166 23.90 -23.24 40.66
C LEU A 166 24.20 -21.86 41.29
N SER A 167 25.05 -21.78 42.30
CA SER A 167 25.45 -20.51 42.92
C SER A 167 26.26 -19.59 42.01
N LEU A 168 26.81 -20.13 40.92
CA LEU A 168 27.59 -19.36 39.93
C LEU A 168 26.73 -18.79 38.80
N LEU A 169 25.41 -19.04 38.80
CA LEU A 169 24.52 -18.62 37.73
C LEU A 169 24.26 -17.11 37.72
N VAL A 170 24.56 -16.49 36.58
CA VAL A 170 24.22 -15.10 36.26
C VAL A 170 23.22 -15.02 35.12
N ASN A 171 22.54 -13.87 35.00
CA ASN A 171 21.57 -13.65 33.92
C ASN A 171 22.27 -13.40 32.58
N ALA A 172 22.26 -14.39 31.70
CA ALA A 172 22.91 -14.34 30.38
C ALA A 172 22.08 -13.57 29.34
N SER A 173 20.76 -13.46 29.52
CA SER A 173 19.88 -12.81 28.54
C SER A 173 20.24 -11.34 28.31
N LYS A 174 20.76 -10.67 29.35
CA LYS A 174 21.28 -9.28 29.29
C LYS A 174 22.38 -9.10 28.24
N TYR A 175 23.17 -10.13 27.98
CA TYR A 175 24.31 -10.09 27.07
C TYR A 175 23.99 -10.63 25.67
N ARG A 176 22.80 -11.22 25.48
CA ARG A 176 22.39 -11.84 24.21
C ARG A 176 22.37 -10.86 23.03
N ARG A 177 22.13 -9.57 23.28
CA ARG A 177 22.18 -8.51 22.25
C ARG A 177 23.55 -8.36 21.59
N TYR A 178 24.63 -8.71 22.29
CA TYR A 178 25.99 -8.68 21.74
C TYR A 178 26.34 -9.96 20.96
N ALA A 179 25.51 -11.00 21.05
CA ALA A 179 25.73 -12.30 20.41
C ALA A 179 25.01 -12.46 19.05
N VAL A 180 24.08 -11.56 18.71
CA VAL A 180 23.31 -11.57 17.45
C VAL A 180 23.68 -10.39 16.54
N SER A 181 23.53 -10.54 15.22
CA SER A 181 23.79 -9.43 14.28
C SER A 181 22.74 -8.32 14.39
N PRO A 182 23.08 -7.07 14.05
CA PRO A 182 22.13 -5.95 14.03
C PRO A 182 20.85 -6.26 13.24
N ALA A 183 20.96 -6.86 12.05
CA ALA A 183 19.81 -7.26 11.25
C ALA A 183 18.92 -8.33 11.95
N GLN A 184 19.53 -9.28 12.67
CA GLN A 184 18.78 -10.28 13.44
C GLN A 184 18.12 -9.69 14.69
N ALA A 185 18.76 -8.69 15.31
CA ALA A 185 18.19 -7.96 16.42
C ALA A 185 16.96 -7.14 15.97
N LEU A 186 17.06 -6.49 14.81
CA LEU A 186 15.96 -5.73 14.20
C LEU A 186 14.79 -6.64 13.79
N LEU A 187 15.07 -7.76 13.11
CA LEU A 187 14.03 -8.73 12.76
C LEU A 187 13.32 -9.26 14.01
N ARG A 188 14.06 -9.53 15.10
CA ARG A 188 13.46 -9.94 16.37
C ARG A 188 12.62 -8.86 17.03
N SER A 189 12.88 -7.57 16.80
CA SER A 189 12.03 -6.51 17.34
C SER A 189 10.70 -6.37 16.59
N ILE A 190 10.65 -6.75 15.31
CA ILE A 190 9.49 -6.51 14.44
C ILE A 190 8.65 -7.79 14.25
N VAL A 191 9.29 -8.97 14.18
CA VAL A 191 8.64 -10.25 13.88
C VAL A 191 8.50 -11.09 15.15
N PRO A 192 7.35 -11.75 15.38
CA PRO A 192 7.17 -12.69 16.49
C PRO A 192 8.28 -13.75 16.50
N TRP A 193 8.93 -13.92 17.64
CA TRP A 193 10.06 -14.83 17.77
C TRP A 193 9.85 -15.89 18.85
N LYS A 194 10.44 -17.07 18.64
CA LYS A 194 10.39 -18.16 19.61
C LYS A 194 11.03 -17.73 20.93
N GLY A 195 10.22 -17.67 21.99
CA GLY A 195 10.63 -17.27 23.35
C GLY A 195 10.17 -15.88 23.77
N ASP A 196 9.47 -15.16 22.90
CA ASP A 196 8.77 -13.92 23.25
C ASP A 196 7.66 -14.17 24.26
N LYS A 197 7.35 -13.16 25.09
CA LYS A 197 6.17 -13.24 25.98
C LYS A 197 4.89 -13.13 25.14
N PRO A 198 3.76 -13.67 25.63
CA PRO A 198 2.49 -13.56 24.90
C PRO A 198 2.14 -12.13 24.47
N GLY A 199 2.37 -11.13 25.33
CA GLY A 199 2.15 -9.72 25.00
C GLY A 199 3.05 -9.21 23.87
N ASP A 200 4.32 -9.62 23.83
CA ASP A 200 5.26 -9.22 22.77
C ASP A 200 4.84 -9.81 21.41
N ILE A 201 4.34 -11.05 21.40
CA ILE A 201 3.82 -11.70 20.19
C ILE A 201 2.61 -10.94 19.66
N ILE A 202 1.66 -10.58 20.54
CA ILE A 202 0.46 -9.82 20.18
C ILE A 202 0.86 -8.47 19.56
N THR A 203 1.71 -7.70 20.23
CA THR A 203 2.13 -6.38 19.74
C THR A 203 2.84 -6.45 18.39
N LYS A 204 3.74 -7.41 18.19
CA LYS A 204 4.46 -7.57 16.91
C LYS A 204 3.53 -8.03 15.79
N THR A 205 2.60 -8.93 16.09
CA THR A 205 1.59 -9.38 15.11
C THR A 205 0.67 -8.22 14.72
N ALA A 206 0.23 -7.41 15.67
CA ALA A 206 -0.56 -6.21 15.42
C ALA A 206 0.20 -5.18 14.58
N LEU A 207 1.50 -4.97 14.83
CA LEU A 207 2.35 -4.10 14.03
C LEU A 207 2.45 -4.57 12.58
N ILE A 208 2.67 -5.87 12.35
CA ILE A 208 2.71 -6.43 11.00
C ILE A 208 1.36 -6.25 10.30
N ALA A 209 0.25 -6.54 10.98
CA ALA A 209 -1.09 -6.36 10.42
C ALA A 209 -1.36 -4.89 10.04
N ALA A 210 -0.94 -3.94 10.88
CA ALA A 210 -1.05 -2.52 10.59
C ALA A 210 -0.20 -2.10 9.37
N VAL A 211 1.03 -2.59 9.25
CA VAL A 211 1.89 -2.33 8.08
C VAL A 211 1.28 -2.92 6.81
N VAL A 212 0.74 -4.14 6.87
CA VAL A 212 0.06 -4.77 5.74
C VAL A 212 -1.18 -3.96 5.34
N ALA A 213 -2.00 -3.53 6.30
CA ALA A 213 -3.16 -2.68 6.02
C ALA A 213 -2.75 -1.38 5.32
N VAL A 214 -1.69 -0.71 5.78
CA VAL A 214 -1.17 0.50 5.13
C VAL A 214 -0.70 0.22 3.70
N ILE A 215 0.00 -0.88 3.47
CA ILE A 215 0.46 -1.27 2.11
C ILE A 215 -0.74 -1.55 1.20
N LEU A 216 -1.76 -2.25 1.69
CA LEU A 216 -2.98 -2.55 0.92
C LEU A 216 -3.74 -1.27 0.57
N THR A 217 -3.98 -0.40 1.55
CA THR A 217 -4.65 0.88 1.32
C THR A 217 -3.85 1.76 0.34
N ALA A 218 -2.53 1.86 0.51
CA ALA A 218 -1.68 2.61 -0.42
C ALA A 218 -1.72 2.03 -1.84
N GLY A 219 -1.76 0.70 -1.97
CA GLY A 219 -1.90 0.02 -3.25
C GLY A 219 -3.23 0.33 -3.94
N MET A 220 -4.34 0.30 -3.20
CA MET A 220 -5.67 0.64 -3.73
C MET A 220 -5.76 2.11 -4.15
N THR A 221 -5.30 3.04 -3.30
CA THR A 221 -5.31 4.46 -3.66
C THR A 221 -4.41 4.76 -4.87
N ALA A 222 -3.31 4.02 -5.04
CA ALA A 222 -2.44 4.17 -6.20
C ALA A 222 -3.10 3.61 -7.47
N SER A 223 -3.82 2.48 -7.39
CA SER A 223 -4.58 1.98 -8.55
C SER A 223 -5.70 2.93 -8.95
N ASP A 224 -6.43 3.49 -7.99
CA ASP A 224 -7.51 4.45 -8.25
C ASP A 224 -6.95 5.72 -8.91
N GLN A 225 -5.82 6.23 -8.41
CA GLN A 225 -5.15 7.39 -9.00
C GLN A 225 -4.63 7.12 -10.42
N ILE A 226 -4.15 5.92 -10.70
CA ILE A 226 -3.71 5.54 -12.06
C ILE A 226 -4.91 5.51 -13.01
N ALA A 227 -6.05 4.96 -12.58
CA ALA A 227 -7.27 4.96 -13.39
C ALA A 227 -7.76 6.40 -13.66
N VAL A 228 -7.77 7.25 -12.63
CA VAL A 228 -8.09 8.68 -12.76
C VAL A 228 -7.19 9.36 -13.80
N ASN A 229 -5.88 9.13 -13.72
CA ASN A 229 -4.94 9.77 -14.62
C ASN A 229 -5.11 9.28 -16.08
N HIS A 230 -5.40 8.00 -16.27
CA HIS A 230 -5.64 7.42 -17.59
C HIS A 230 -6.81 8.13 -18.29
N THR A 231 -7.97 8.20 -17.63
CA THR A 231 -9.16 8.88 -18.18
C THR A 231 -8.89 10.36 -18.48
N VAL A 232 -8.13 11.05 -17.62
CA VAL A 232 -7.77 12.44 -17.84
C VAL A 232 -6.87 12.59 -19.07
N GLU A 233 -5.92 11.68 -19.27
CA GLU A 233 -5.09 11.63 -20.47
C GLU A 233 -5.93 11.35 -21.73
N ASP A 234 -6.90 10.43 -21.66
CA ASP A 234 -7.79 10.11 -22.77
C ASP A 234 -8.70 11.29 -23.15
N ILE A 235 -9.25 12.00 -22.16
CA ILE A 235 -10.02 13.23 -22.38
C ILE A 235 -9.15 14.29 -23.05
N GLN A 236 -7.93 14.52 -22.54
CA GLN A 236 -7.01 15.49 -23.13
C GLN A 236 -6.65 15.13 -24.58
N GLN A 237 -6.45 13.85 -24.86
CA GLN A 237 -6.18 13.37 -26.20
C GLN A 237 -7.39 13.56 -27.11
N ALA A 238 -8.61 13.33 -26.63
CA ALA A 238 -9.82 13.62 -27.39
C ALA A 238 -9.94 15.12 -27.75
N VAL A 239 -9.64 16.01 -26.80
CA VAL A 239 -9.58 17.47 -27.03
C VAL A 239 -8.51 17.82 -28.05
N GLU A 240 -7.32 17.23 -27.96
CA GLU A 240 -6.24 17.43 -28.94
C GLU A 240 -6.69 17.00 -30.35
N VAL A 241 -7.23 15.79 -30.48
CA VAL A 241 -7.74 15.27 -31.76
C VAL A 241 -8.86 16.16 -32.33
N TYR A 242 -9.75 16.67 -31.49
CA TYR A 242 -10.85 17.56 -31.92
C TYR A 242 -10.37 18.94 -32.39
N THR A 243 -9.33 19.48 -31.74
CA THR A 243 -8.83 20.82 -32.04
C THR A 243 -7.81 20.85 -33.17
N GLU A 244 -7.19 19.73 -33.50
CA GLU A 244 -6.31 19.60 -34.65
C GLU A 244 -7.07 19.73 -35.98
N PRO A 245 -6.60 20.57 -36.93
CA PRO A 245 -7.19 20.67 -38.25
C PRO A 245 -7.16 19.31 -38.96
N PRO A 246 -8.30 18.83 -39.48
CA PRO A 246 -8.35 17.52 -40.11
C PRO A 246 -7.55 17.50 -41.41
N THR A 247 -6.94 16.35 -41.68
CA THR A 247 -6.30 16.09 -42.98
C THR A 247 -7.35 15.91 -44.07
N GLN A 248 -6.96 16.12 -45.33
CA GLN A 248 -7.86 15.90 -46.48
C GLN A 248 -8.42 14.46 -46.51
N GLN A 249 -7.61 13.47 -46.13
CA GLN A 249 -8.07 12.08 -46.08
C GLN A 249 -9.17 11.86 -45.03
N GLN A 250 -9.08 12.52 -43.87
CA GLN A 250 -10.10 12.43 -42.83
C GLN A 250 -11.39 13.12 -43.26
N THR A 251 -11.30 14.29 -43.91
CA THR A 251 -12.49 14.97 -44.43
C THR A 251 -13.15 14.21 -45.57
N ASP A 252 -12.36 13.56 -46.45
CA ASP A 252 -12.88 12.75 -47.56
C ASP A 252 -13.53 11.45 -47.07
N GLY A 253 -13.18 10.99 -45.86
CA GLY A 253 -13.72 9.79 -45.23
C GLY A 253 -14.97 10.02 -44.37
N LEU A 254 -15.41 11.27 -44.20
CA LEU A 254 -16.61 11.59 -43.45
C LEU A 254 -17.89 11.16 -44.19
N PRO A 255 -18.92 10.70 -43.48
CA PRO A 255 -20.25 10.54 -44.06
C PRO A 255 -20.82 11.86 -44.58
N ASP A 256 -21.70 11.78 -45.58
CA ASP A 256 -22.35 12.94 -46.19
C ASP A 256 -23.09 13.77 -45.12
N GLY A 257 -22.85 15.09 -45.12
CA GLY A 257 -23.49 16.02 -44.19
C GLY A 257 -22.79 16.20 -42.85
N TYR A 258 -21.83 15.35 -42.49
CA TYR A 258 -21.06 15.54 -41.25
C TYR A 258 -20.26 16.84 -41.31
N LEU A 259 -20.24 17.57 -40.20
CA LEU A 259 -19.46 18.78 -40.01
C LEU A 259 -17.98 18.42 -39.98
N THR A 260 -17.20 19.11 -40.82
CA THR A 260 -15.76 18.85 -41.01
C THR A 260 -14.94 18.88 -39.73
N LYS A 261 -15.36 19.65 -38.71
CA LYS A 261 -14.69 19.70 -37.40
C LYS A 261 -14.67 18.34 -36.66
N PHE A 262 -15.57 17.42 -36.99
CA PHE A 262 -15.58 16.07 -36.42
C PHE A 262 -14.72 15.07 -37.21
N ALA A 263 -14.15 15.45 -38.36
CA ALA A 263 -13.39 14.54 -39.22
C ALA A 263 -12.25 13.82 -38.47
N SER A 264 -11.50 14.55 -37.63
CA SER A 264 -10.38 13.98 -36.87
C SER A 264 -10.87 12.95 -35.84
N LEU A 265 -11.90 13.27 -35.06
CA LEU A 265 -12.50 12.37 -34.07
C LEU A 265 -13.14 11.14 -34.74
N TYR A 266 -13.92 11.35 -35.81
CA TYR A 266 -14.60 10.27 -36.53
C TYR A 266 -13.60 9.27 -37.12
N ALA A 267 -12.43 9.75 -37.57
CA ALA A 267 -11.37 8.87 -38.06
C ALA A 267 -10.72 8.02 -36.96
N VAL A 268 -10.78 8.46 -35.71
CA VAL A 268 -10.36 7.67 -34.53
C VAL A 268 -11.46 6.68 -34.16
N ASN A 269 -12.69 7.16 -33.99
CA ASN A 269 -13.83 6.36 -33.61
C ASN A 269 -15.13 6.84 -34.30
N PRO A 270 -15.73 6.02 -35.18
CA PRO A 270 -16.97 6.34 -35.87
C PRO A 270 -18.20 6.51 -34.97
N ASP A 271 -18.15 6.06 -33.72
CA ASP A 271 -19.25 6.17 -32.75
C ASP A 271 -19.37 7.59 -32.15
N VAL A 272 -18.47 8.51 -32.53
CA VAL A 272 -18.59 9.91 -32.10
C VAL A 272 -19.86 10.53 -32.72
N THR A 273 -20.69 11.13 -31.89
CA THR A 273 -21.97 11.73 -32.31
C THR A 273 -22.03 13.22 -32.06
N GLY A 274 -21.12 13.76 -31.24
CA GLY A 274 -21.09 15.18 -30.96
C GLY A 274 -19.99 15.61 -30.00
N TRP A 275 -20.09 16.87 -29.58
CA TRP A 275 -19.20 17.52 -28.63
C TRP A 275 -20.02 18.40 -27.70
N LEU A 276 -19.76 18.30 -26.39
CA LEU A 276 -20.45 19.05 -25.35
C LEU A 276 -19.47 19.95 -24.61
N THR A 277 -19.79 21.23 -24.54
CA THR A 277 -19.00 22.21 -23.77
C THR A 277 -19.91 23.01 -22.84
N ILE A 278 -19.52 23.14 -21.56
CA ILE A 278 -20.10 24.12 -20.64
C ILE A 278 -19.01 25.16 -20.33
N PRO A 279 -19.11 26.40 -20.85
CA PRO A 279 -18.06 27.40 -20.68
C PRO A 279 -17.72 27.67 -19.22
N GLY A 280 -16.42 27.71 -18.90
CA GLY A 280 -15.93 27.96 -17.54
C GLY A 280 -15.90 26.72 -16.63
N THR A 281 -16.14 25.53 -17.19
CA THR A 281 -16.07 24.22 -16.52
C THR A 281 -15.05 23.32 -17.25
N ASN A 282 -14.73 22.15 -16.70
CA ASN A 282 -13.95 21.07 -17.31
C ASN A 282 -14.81 20.19 -18.24
N ILE A 283 -16.08 20.54 -18.46
CA ILE A 283 -16.94 19.85 -19.42
C ILE A 283 -16.63 20.45 -20.79
N ASP A 284 -15.72 19.78 -21.49
CA ASP A 284 -15.36 20.00 -22.89
C ASP A 284 -15.02 18.62 -23.48
N LEU A 285 -16.05 17.85 -23.82
CA LEU A 285 -15.97 16.39 -23.95
C LEU A 285 -16.57 15.88 -25.26
N PRO A 286 -16.00 14.82 -25.86
CA PRO A 286 -16.66 14.09 -26.93
C PRO A 286 -17.90 13.39 -26.39
N ILE A 287 -18.90 13.28 -27.25
CA ILE A 287 -20.13 12.55 -26.96
C ILE A 287 -20.22 11.34 -27.89
N MET A 288 -20.30 10.15 -27.30
CA MET A 288 -20.34 8.87 -28.02
C MET A 288 -21.77 8.33 -28.10
N GLN A 289 -22.02 7.34 -28.96
CA GLN A 289 -23.26 6.57 -28.93
C GLN A 289 -23.00 5.12 -29.35
N ALA A 290 -23.62 4.18 -28.66
CA ALA A 290 -23.60 2.76 -29.00
C ALA A 290 -25.02 2.24 -29.21
N ASP A 291 -25.15 0.96 -29.60
CA ASP A 291 -26.45 0.27 -29.71
C ASP A 291 -27.10 -0.03 -28.34
N ASP A 292 -26.43 0.34 -27.24
CA ASP A 292 -26.89 0.22 -25.85
C ASP A 292 -26.43 1.43 -25.01
N ASN A 293 -26.82 1.43 -23.73
CA ASN A 293 -26.42 2.45 -22.75
C ASN A 293 -25.31 1.95 -21.78
N ASP A 294 -24.61 0.86 -22.12
CA ASP A 294 -23.66 0.17 -21.23
C ASP A 294 -22.21 0.25 -21.75
N TYR A 295 -21.99 0.27 -23.07
CA TYR A 295 -20.66 0.21 -23.66
C TYR A 295 -19.76 1.37 -23.20
N TYR A 296 -20.15 2.62 -23.49
CA TYR A 296 -19.37 3.81 -23.15
C TYR A 296 -19.40 4.19 -21.67
N LEU A 297 -20.14 3.44 -20.83
CA LEU A 297 -20.01 3.54 -19.37
C LEU A 297 -18.62 3.09 -18.91
N SER A 298 -17.92 2.26 -19.69
CA SER A 298 -16.63 1.67 -19.30
C SER A 298 -15.58 1.59 -20.41
N HIS A 299 -15.71 2.40 -21.47
CA HIS A 299 -14.77 2.43 -22.59
C HIS A 299 -14.41 3.86 -22.97
N ASP A 300 -13.15 4.05 -23.39
CA ASP A 300 -12.58 5.31 -23.85
C ASP A 300 -12.87 5.58 -25.34
N LEU A 301 -12.25 6.63 -25.89
CA LEU A 301 -12.39 7.03 -27.29
C LEU A 301 -11.88 5.94 -28.25
N TYR A 302 -10.88 5.15 -27.86
CA TYR A 302 -10.27 4.10 -28.67
C TYR A 302 -11.00 2.75 -28.55
N GLY A 303 -12.02 2.67 -27.68
CA GLY A 303 -12.74 1.44 -27.37
C GLY A 303 -11.97 0.53 -26.41
N GLU A 304 -10.97 1.06 -25.69
CA GLU A 304 -10.26 0.33 -24.64
C GLU A 304 -10.98 0.49 -23.29
N PRO A 305 -10.83 -0.47 -22.35
CA PRO A 305 -11.52 -0.39 -21.06
C PRO A 305 -11.03 0.78 -20.20
N ASP A 306 -11.96 1.64 -19.80
CA ASP A 306 -11.75 2.75 -18.87
C ASP A 306 -12.88 2.74 -17.81
N PRO A 307 -12.60 2.63 -16.50
CA PRO A 307 -13.64 2.59 -15.46
C PRO A 307 -14.53 3.84 -15.37
N TYR A 308 -14.10 4.97 -15.92
CA TYR A 308 -14.84 6.23 -15.95
C TYR A 308 -15.43 6.56 -17.33
N GLY A 309 -15.03 5.81 -18.37
CA GLY A 309 -15.56 5.90 -19.73
C GLY A 309 -15.62 7.32 -20.30
N LEU A 310 -16.54 7.53 -21.24
CA LEU A 310 -16.82 8.84 -21.85
C LEU A 310 -18.31 9.17 -21.77
N PRO A 311 -18.70 10.44 -21.86
CA PRO A 311 -20.10 10.79 -22.00
C PRO A 311 -20.73 10.19 -23.27
N TYR A 312 -21.97 9.71 -23.15
CA TYR A 312 -22.66 9.03 -24.24
C TYR A 312 -24.15 9.35 -24.30
N ILE A 313 -24.70 9.40 -25.52
CA ILE A 313 -26.13 9.62 -25.76
C ILE A 313 -26.90 8.32 -25.60
N ASP A 314 -28.15 8.43 -25.14
CA ASP A 314 -29.09 7.31 -25.12
C ASP A 314 -29.26 6.67 -26.51
N TYR A 315 -29.14 5.34 -26.59
CA TYR A 315 -29.20 4.59 -27.85
C TYR A 315 -30.47 4.84 -28.69
N ARG A 316 -31.57 5.34 -28.09
CA ARG A 316 -32.83 5.63 -28.77
C ARG A 316 -32.86 6.99 -29.46
N VAL A 317 -31.91 7.87 -29.17
CA VAL A 317 -31.86 9.23 -29.75
C VAL A 317 -31.33 9.14 -31.18
N PRO A 318 -32.12 9.52 -32.20
CA PRO A 318 -31.61 9.62 -33.56
C PRO A 318 -30.69 10.83 -33.71
N ILE A 319 -29.58 10.66 -34.45
CA ILE A 319 -28.64 11.72 -34.80
C ILE A 319 -28.81 12.03 -36.30
N GLU A 320 -29.51 13.13 -36.60
CA GLU A 320 -30.03 13.40 -37.94
C GLU A 320 -29.54 14.76 -38.48
N PRO A 321 -29.44 14.92 -39.81
CA PRO A 321 -29.14 16.20 -40.46
C PRO A 321 -30.35 17.15 -40.44
N ASP A 322 -30.21 18.30 -41.13
CA ASP A 322 -31.27 19.28 -41.37
C ASP A 322 -31.92 19.86 -40.11
N ASP A 323 -31.14 20.04 -39.05
CA ASP A 323 -31.60 20.56 -37.76
C ASP A 323 -32.75 19.75 -37.12
N GLN A 324 -32.80 18.45 -37.40
CA GLN A 324 -33.75 17.53 -36.78
C GLN A 324 -33.20 17.00 -35.45
N TRP A 325 -33.96 17.22 -34.39
CA TRP A 325 -33.60 16.83 -33.03
C TRP A 325 -34.66 15.90 -32.42
N ALA A 326 -34.21 14.94 -31.61
CA ALA A 326 -35.10 14.25 -30.69
C ALA A 326 -35.76 15.27 -29.74
N LYS A 327 -36.96 14.93 -29.23
CA LYS A 327 -37.66 15.83 -28.31
C LYS A 327 -36.90 16.04 -27.00
N ASN A 328 -36.16 15.04 -26.56
CA ASN A 328 -35.20 15.17 -25.49
C ASN A 328 -33.99 14.28 -25.79
N THR A 329 -32.83 14.90 -25.94
CA THR A 329 -31.55 14.20 -26.07
C THR A 329 -31.02 13.94 -24.66
N ILE A 330 -30.82 12.68 -24.28
CA ILE A 330 -30.29 12.35 -22.96
C ILE A 330 -28.83 11.92 -23.12
N VAL A 331 -27.95 12.58 -22.37
CA VAL A 331 -26.52 12.29 -22.32
C VAL A 331 -26.16 11.81 -20.93
N TYR A 332 -25.54 10.64 -20.83
CA TYR A 332 -25.07 10.04 -19.61
C TYR A 332 -23.57 10.26 -19.43
N GLY A 333 -23.11 10.37 -18.18
CA GLY A 333 -21.68 10.43 -17.87
C GLY A 333 -21.40 10.19 -16.40
N HIS A 334 -20.21 9.68 -16.09
CA HIS A 334 -19.80 9.41 -14.72
C HIS A 334 -19.58 10.68 -13.89
N ASN A 335 -19.83 10.58 -12.59
CA ASN A 335 -19.51 11.61 -11.61
C ASN A 335 -18.17 11.26 -10.95
N MET A 336 -17.08 11.65 -11.60
CA MET A 336 -15.72 11.35 -11.15
C MET A 336 -15.23 12.41 -10.14
N GLU A 337 -15.12 12.04 -8.85
CA GLU A 337 -14.74 12.96 -7.76
C GLU A 337 -13.44 13.76 -7.98
N ALA A 338 -12.59 13.32 -8.92
CA ALA A 338 -11.39 14.06 -9.35
C ALA A 338 -11.69 15.32 -10.19
N GLY A 339 -12.96 15.64 -10.50
CA GLY A 339 -13.34 16.88 -11.19
C GLY A 339 -13.56 16.75 -12.71
N TYR A 340 -13.65 15.53 -13.23
CA TYR A 340 -13.72 15.24 -14.66
C TYR A 340 -15.03 14.55 -15.05
N VAL A 341 -15.21 14.31 -16.36
CA VAL A 341 -16.45 13.81 -16.97
C VAL A 341 -17.61 14.73 -16.58
N PHE A 342 -18.60 14.28 -15.82
CA PHE A 342 -19.78 15.08 -15.44
C PHE A 342 -19.75 15.54 -13.97
N HIS A 343 -18.60 15.48 -13.30
CA HIS A 343 -18.50 15.91 -11.90
C HIS A 343 -18.96 17.35 -11.66
N GLU A 344 -18.62 18.28 -12.54
CA GLU A 344 -18.94 19.69 -12.35
C GLU A 344 -20.43 20.02 -12.51
N LEU A 345 -21.24 19.08 -13.04
CA LEU A 345 -22.69 19.20 -12.99
C LEU A 345 -23.22 19.31 -11.54
N THR A 346 -22.46 18.80 -10.56
CA THR A 346 -22.78 18.93 -9.13
C THR A 346 -22.85 20.37 -8.64
N GLY A 347 -22.20 21.31 -9.34
CA GLY A 347 -22.26 22.75 -9.07
C GLY A 347 -23.67 23.32 -9.23
N TYR A 348 -24.48 22.80 -10.14
CA TYR A 348 -25.86 23.25 -10.38
C TYR A 348 -26.83 22.99 -9.22
N ARG A 349 -26.38 22.40 -8.11
CA ARG A 349 -27.13 22.39 -6.84
C ARG A 349 -27.19 23.78 -6.19
N ASP A 350 -26.34 24.71 -6.62
CA ASP A 350 -26.28 26.09 -6.15
C ASP A 350 -26.62 27.07 -7.28
N ALA A 351 -27.57 27.97 -7.02
CA ALA A 351 -27.98 29.01 -7.94
C ALA A 351 -26.84 29.97 -8.33
N GLU A 352 -25.83 30.18 -7.48
CA GLU A 352 -24.69 31.03 -7.84
C GLU A 352 -23.81 30.40 -8.92
N PHE A 353 -23.54 29.10 -8.84
CA PHE A 353 -22.84 28.37 -9.90
C PHE A 353 -23.65 28.40 -11.21
N TYR A 354 -24.97 28.19 -11.12
CA TYR A 354 -25.86 28.29 -12.28
C TYR A 354 -25.79 29.67 -12.97
N LYS A 355 -25.72 30.77 -12.20
CA LYS A 355 -25.58 32.12 -12.76
C LYS A 355 -24.28 32.33 -13.53
N GLU A 356 -23.20 31.67 -13.10
CA GLU A 356 -21.90 31.73 -13.77
C GLU A 356 -21.86 30.85 -15.03
N HIS A 357 -22.65 29.77 -15.06
CA HIS A 357 -22.67 28.78 -16.15
C HIS A 357 -24.09 28.44 -16.66
N PRO A 358 -24.90 29.40 -17.14
CA PRO A 358 -26.30 29.15 -17.51
C PRO A 358 -26.48 28.54 -18.92
N PHE A 359 -25.45 28.61 -19.76
CA PHE A 359 -25.47 28.14 -21.14
C PHE A 359 -24.50 26.98 -21.35
N LEU A 360 -24.77 26.20 -22.40
CA LEU A 360 -23.87 25.17 -22.91
C LEU A 360 -23.96 25.09 -24.43
N THR A 361 -22.96 24.49 -25.06
CA THR A 361 -23.02 24.07 -26.46
C THR A 361 -23.08 22.56 -26.53
N PHE A 362 -23.98 22.05 -27.35
CA PHE A 362 -24.00 20.64 -27.73
C PHE A 362 -24.17 20.57 -29.23
N ASP A 363 -23.05 20.24 -29.88
CA ASP A 363 -23.00 20.09 -31.32
C ASP A 363 -23.06 18.61 -31.64
N THR A 364 -23.98 18.20 -32.52
CA THR A 364 -23.91 16.87 -33.11
C THR A 364 -22.95 16.89 -34.29
N VAL A 365 -22.62 15.71 -34.80
CA VAL A 365 -21.88 15.57 -36.06
C VAL A 365 -22.54 16.29 -37.24
N TYR A 366 -23.83 16.64 -37.18
CA TYR A 366 -24.54 17.37 -38.24
C TYR A 366 -24.84 18.83 -37.90
N ASN A 367 -25.19 19.12 -36.65
CA ASN A 367 -25.81 20.39 -36.26
C ASN A 367 -25.00 21.07 -35.16
N GLN A 368 -24.85 22.39 -35.27
CA GLN A 368 -24.29 23.20 -34.19
C GLN A 368 -25.42 23.85 -33.39
N SER A 369 -25.36 23.84 -32.06
CA SER A 369 -26.46 24.36 -31.25
C SER A 369 -26.03 24.85 -29.87
N GLU A 370 -26.62 25.98 -29.49
CA GLU A 370 -26.50 26.61 -28.17
C GLU A 370 -27.76 26.32 -27.35
N TRP A 371 -27.58 26.12 -26.05
CA TRP A 371 -28.62 25.68 -25.15
C TRP A 371 -28.60 26.50 -23.87
N VAL A 372 -29.79 26.75 -23.31
CA VAL A 372 -29.97 27.45 -22.03
C VAL A 372 -30.55 26.49 -21.00
N ILE A 373 -29.86 26.37 -19.87
CA ILE A 373 -30.25 25.50 -18.76
C ILE A 373 -31.42 26.15 -18.03
N PHE A 374 -32.47 25.37 -17.75
CA PHE A 374 -33.64 25.86 -16.99
C PHE A 374 -33.97 25.00 -15.77
N ALA A 375 -33.39 23.81 -15.63
CA ALA A 375 -33.62 22.98 -14.46
C ALA A 375 -32.38 22.13 -14.10
N ALA A 376 -32.18 21.93 -12.80
CA ALA A 376 -31.24 20.95 -12.26
C ALA A 376 -31.89 20.22 -11.10
N PHE A 377 -31.94 18.90 -11.08
CA PHE A 377 -32.63 18.16 -10.02
C PHE A 377 -32.03 16.79 -9.76
N GLU A 378 -32.33 16.24 -8.58
CA GLU A 378 -32.09 14.83 -8.30
C GLU A 378 -33.34 14.00 -8.57
N ALA A 379 -33.19 12.82 -9.17
CA ALA A 379 -34.25 11.88 -9.44
C ALA A 379 -33.86 10.47 -9.05
N ASN A 380 -34.79 9.75 -8.43
CA ASN A 380 -34.68 8.32 -8.21
C ASN A 380 -35.06 7.55 -9.49
N THR A 381 -34.27 6.55 -9.85
CA THR A 381 -34.50 5.66 -11.01
C THR A 381 -34.79 4.22 -10.58
N ASP A 382 -34.80 3.94 -9.28
CA ASP A 382 -35.04 2.60 -8.71
C ASP A 382 -36.44 2.51 -8.07
N PHE A 383 -37.34 1.75 -8.70
CA PHE A 383 -38.72 1.57 -8.23
C PHE A 383 -38.82 0.91 -6.85
N ASP A 384 -37.80 0.18 -6.42
CA ASP A 384 -37.79 -0.46 -5.11
C ASP A 384 -37.42 0.52 -3.98
N ARG A 385 -36.94 1.73 -4.33
CA ARG A 385 -36.44 2.72 -3.37
C ARG A 385 -37.32 3.93 -3.16
N GLY A 386 -38.34 4.16 -3.99
CA GLY A 386 -39.13 5.38 -3.91
C GLY A 386 -39.96 5.66 -5.14
N GLU A 387 -40.55 6.86 -5.19
CA GLU A 387 -41.17 7.37 -6.41
C GLU A 387 -40.12 7.54 -7.51
N VAL A 388 -40.42 7.06 -8.71
CA VAL A 388 -39.56 7.19 -9.89
C VAL A 388 -40.15 8.27 -10.80
N PHE A 389 -39.35 9.30 -11.05
CA PHE A 389 -39.63 10.25 -12.12
C PHE A 389 -39.06 9.68 -13.41
N GLU A 390 -39.91 9.15 -14.30
CA GLU A 390 -39.49 8.50 -15.55
C GLU A 390 -39.11 9.51 -16.66
N TYR A 391 -38.29 10.51 -16.35
CA TYR A 391 -37.78 11.48 -17.33
C TYR A 391 -37.04 10.78 -18.48
N PHE A 392 -36.36 9.67 -18.20
CA PHE A 392 -35.63 8.86 -19.17
C PHE A 392 -36.50 8.16 -20.21
N ASN A 393 -37.84 8.19 -20.05
CA ASN A 393 -38.79 7.70 -21.06
C ASN A 393 -39.38 8.81 -21.93
N TYR A 394 -39.01 10.07 -21.71
CA TYR A 394 -39.31 11.18 -22.60
C TYR A 394 -38.09 11.43 -23.49
N VAL A 395 -38.05 10.78 -24.67
CA VAL A 395 -36.94 10.89 -25.65
C VAL A 395 -37.48 11.32 -27.02
N ILE A 396 -38.31 10.46 -27.65
CA ILE A 396 -38.89 10.68 -28.99
C ILE A 396 -40.41 10.98 -28.96
N SER A 397 -40.97 11.30 -27.80
CA SER A 397 -42.42 11.49 -27.62
C SER A 397 -42.91 12.76 -28.31
N THR A 398 -43.96 12.66 -29.15
CA THR A 398 -44.61 13.81 -29.80
C THR A 398 -45.91 14.25 -29.11
N ASP A 399 -46.27 13.63 -27.98
CA ASP A 399 -47.47 13.96 -27.22
C ASP A 399 -47.32 15.30 -26.46
N PRO A 400 -48.15 16.33 -26.75
CA PRO A 400 -48.10 17.61 -26.05
C PRO A 400 -48.39 17.53 -24.54
N GLU A 401 -49.24 16.59 -24.10
CA GLU A 401 -49.50 16.41 -22.66
C GLU A 401 -48.26 15.88 -21.95
N ARG A 402 -47.54 14.96 -22.59
CA ARG A 402 -46.26 14.44 -22.09
C ARG A 402 -45.19 15.53 -22.05
N ALA A 403 -45.15 16.42 -23.04
CA ALA A 403 -44.24 17.56 -23.05
C ALA A 403 -44.52 18.51 -21.88
N GLN A 404 -45.79 18.87 -21.64
CA GLN A 404 -46.15 19.73 -20.52
C GLN A 404 -45.82 19.07 -19.17
N TRP A 405 -46.14 17.78 -19.01
CA TRP A 405 -45.76 17.02 -17.83
C TRP A 405 -44.25 17.07 -17.57
N TYR A 406 -43.43 16.89 -18.61
CA TYR A 406 -41.97 16.94 -18.49
C TYR A 406 -41.48 18.31 -18.01
N ILE A 407 -42.01 19.39 -18.59
CA ILE A 407 -41.67 20.77 -18.21
C ILE A 407 -42.06 21.03 -16.75
N ASP A 408 -43.28 20.67 -16.35
CA ASP A 408 -43.78 20.89 -14.98
C ASP A 408 -42.96 20.10 -13.94
N GLU A 409 -42.65 18.84 -14.23
CA GLU A 409 -41.91 17.95 -13.33
C GLU A 409 -40.45 18.39 -13.14
N THR A 410 -39.77 18.75 -14.23
CA THR A 410 -38.37 19.22 -14.19
C THR A 410 -38.26 20.59 -13.51
N THR A 411 -39.15 21.52 -13.84
CA THR A 411 -39.18 22.87 -13.25
C THR A 411 -39.46 22.82 -11.75
N SER A 412 -40.47 22.05 -11.33
CA SER A 412 -40.84 21.94 -9.90
C SER A 412 -39.77 21.25 -9.04
N ARG A 413 -38.91 20.43 -9.62
CA ARG A 413 -37.80 19.74 -8.94
C ARG A 413 -36.49 20.53 -8.95
N SER A 414 -36.41 21.59 -9.74
CA SER A 414 -35.17 22.33 -9.93
C SER A 414 -34.59 22.87 -8.62
N TYR A 415 -33.26 22.80 -8.45
CA TYR A 415 -32.51 23.37 -7.34
C TYR A 415 -32.59 24.90 -7.30
N PHE A 416 -32.93 25.54 -8.41
CA PHE A 416 -33.01 26.99 -8.53
C PHE A 416 -34.24 27.42 -9.34
N THR A 417 -34.74 28.61 -9.04
CA THR A 417 -35.68 29.34 -9.91
C THR A 417 -34.90 30.21 -10.87
N ASN A 418 -35.38 30.40 -12.10
CA ASN A 418 -34.69 31.15 -13.15
C ASN A 418 -35.72 31.81 -14.10
N PRO A 419 -35.29 32.76 -14.95
CA PRO A 419 -36.21 33.49 -15.85
C PRO A 419 -36.46 32.78 -17.19
N VAL A 420 -35.91 31.58 -17.42
CA VAL A 420 -35.98 30.91 -18.73
C VAL A 420 -37.41 30.45 -18.97
N ASP A 421 -37.99 30.91 -20.06
CA ASP A 421 -39.30 30.46 -20.51
C ASP A 421 -39.18 29.13 -21.26
N VAL A 422 -40.12 28.22 -21.07
CA VAL A 422 -40.10 26.88 -21.69
C VAL A 422 -41.49 26.54 -22.21
N ASN A 423 -41.54 26.09 -23.45
CA ASN A 423 -42.77 25.76 -24.18
C ASN A 423 -42.74 24.29 -24.64
N THR A 424 -43.90 23.74 -24.99
CA THR A 424 -44.05 22.32 -25.37
C THR A 424 -43.49 21.98 -26.75
N ASP A 425 -43.22 22.98 -27.58
CA ASP A 425 -42.58 22.84 -28.88
C ASP A 425 -41.05 22.85 -28.81
N ASP A 426 -40.47 23.31 -27.70
CA ASP A 426 -39.02 23.29 -27.47
C ASP A 426 -38.45 21.86 -27.55
N VAL A 427 -37.15 21.80 -27.84
CA VAL A 427 -36.35 20.57 -27.80
C VAL A 427 -35.43 20.62 -26.60
N PHE A 428 -35.28 19.48 -25.92
CA PHE A 428 -34.58 19.38 -24.65
C PHE A 428 -33.27 18.62 -24.77
N LEU A 429 -32.33 18.98 -23.89
CA LEU A 429 -31.11 18.24 -23.61
C LEU A 429 -31.07 17.94 -22.12
N THR A 430 -30.88 16.68 -21.77
CA THR A 430 -30.76 16.21 -20.38
C THR A 430 -29.39 15.60 -20.17
N LEU A 431 -28.57 16.23 -19.33
CA LEU A 431 -27.30 15.66 -18.87
C LEU A 431 -27.54 14.92 -17.56
N GLN A 432 -27.16 13.65 -17.49
CA GLN A 432 -27.40 12.80 -16.33
C GLN A 432 -26.09 12.23 -15.77
N THR A 433 -25.91 12.34 -14.45
CA THR A 433 -24.82 11.70 -13.73
C THR A 433 -25.27 11.11 -12.38
N CYS A 434 -24.40 10.36 -11.70
CA CYS A 434 -24.69 9.86 -10.36
C CYS A 434 -24.63 10.99 -9.33
N SER A 435 -25.58 11.05 -8.39
CA SER A 435 -25.57 12.04 -7.31
C SER A 435 -24.54 11.75 -6.21
N ASN A 436 -23.93 10.56 -6.21
CA ASN A 436 -23.00 10.04 -5.20
C ASN A 436 -23.56 10.11 -3.76
N ASN A 437 -24.88 9.94 -3.61
CA ASN A 437 -25.53 9.87 -2.30
C ASN A 437 -25.89 8.43 -1.93
N ALA A 438 -26.22 8.21 -0.64
CA ALA A 438 -26.56 6.90 -0.12
C ALA A 438 -27.80 6.25 -0.77
N ALA A 439 -28.64 7.06 -1.43
CA ALA A 439 -29.85 6.60 -2.10
C ALA A 439 -29.62 6.21 -3.57
N ASP A 440 -28.42 6.47 -4.12
CA ASP A 440 -28.07 6.25 -5.54
C ASP A 440 -29.01 6.98 -6.52
N THR A 441 -29.39 8.22 -6.19
CA THR A 441 -30.14 9.06 -7.16
C THR A 441 -29.24 9.52 -8.30
N LYS A 442 -29.88 9.98 -9.37
CA LYS A 442 -29.22 10.62 -10.51
C LYS A 442 -29.42 12.13 -10.44
N LEU A 443 -28.38 12.89 -10.76
CA LEU A 443 -28.41 14.33 -10.92
C LEU A 443 -28.62 14.62 -12.41
N CYS A 444 -29.65 15.40 -12.70
CA CYS A 444 -30.08 15.72 -14.06
C CYS A 444 -30.06 17.23 -14.27
N ILE A 445 -29.38 17.68 -15.32
CA ILE A 445 -29.37 19.07 -15.76
C ILE A 445 -30.13 19.14 -17.08
N VAL A 446 -31.13 20.00 -17.17
CA VAL A 446 -32.00 20.10 -18.34
C VAL A 446 -31.91 21.49 -18.94
N ALA A 447 -31.64 21.49 -20.25
CA ALA A 447 -31.59 22.67 -21.07
C ALA A 447 -32.62 22.60 -22.19
N ARG A 448 -33.06 23.77 -22.67
CA ARG A 448 -33.73 23.90 -23.96
C ARG A 448 -32.78 24.52 -24.97
N ARG A 449 -32.94 24.19 -26.24
CA ARG A 449 -32.17 24.85 -27.31
C ARG A 449 -32.56 26.33 -27.40
N LEU A 450 -31.61 27.19 -27.74
CA LEU A 450 -31.93 28.58 -28.08
C LEU A 450 -32.79 28.60 -29.34
N ARG A 451 -33.84 29.43 -29.31
CA ARG A 451 -34.73 29.59 -30.46
C ARG A 451 -34.10 30.52 -31.48
N GLU A 452 -34.58 30.47 -32.72
CA GLU A 452 -34.11 31.38 -33.77
C GLU A 452 -34.28 32.84 -33.34
N GLY A 453 -33.18 33.58 -33.32
CA GLY A 453 -33.15 34.99 -32.92
C GLY A 453 -32.91 35.26 -31.43
N GLU A 454 -32.85 34.22 -30.58
CA GLU A 454 -32.38 34.35 -29.20
C GLU A 454 -30.86 34.33 -29.12
N SER A 455 -30.31 35.01 -28.11
CA SER A 455 -28.89 35.05 -27.79
C SER A 455 -28.68 35.08 -26.29
N GLU A 456 -27.46 34.81 -25.82
CA GLU A 456 -27.13 34.86 -24.39
C GLU A 456 -27.48 36.20 -23.71
N GLN A 457 -27.48 37.30 -24.47
CA GLN A 457 -27.74 38.66 -23.97
C GLN A 457 -29.21 38.92 -23.64
N ASP A 458 -30.12 38.05 -24.10
CA ASP A 458 -31.56 38.19 -23.88
C ASP A 458 -32.00 37.69 -22.48
N PHE A 459 -31.09 37.06 -21.72
CA PHE A 459 -31.37 36.46 -20.43
C PHE A 459 -30.69 37.22 -19.27
N ASP A 460 -31.44 37.49 -18.20
CA ASP A 460 -30.92 38.08 -16.95
C ASP A 460 -31.07 37.12 -15.77
N PHE A 461 -30.01 36.37 -15.51
CA PHE A 461 -29.97 35.38 -14.43
C PHE A 461 -29.77 35.98 -13.03
N SER A 462 -29.62 37.30 -12.89
CA SER A 462 -29.37 37.95 -11.58
C SER A 462 -30.48 37.69 -10.56
N SER A 463 -31.70 37.45 -11.04
CA SER A 463 -32.89 37.11 -10.25
C SER A 463 -32.95 35.65 -9.80
N SER A 464 -32.08 34.78 -10.33
CA SER A 464 -32.09 33.35 -10.01
C SER A 464 -31.68 33.11 -8.56
N VAL A 465 -32.36 32.20 -7.87
CA VAL A 465 -32.12 31.90 -6.45
C VAL A 465 -32.37 30.42 -6.17
N ASN A 466 -31.79 29.91 -5.08
CA ASN A 466 -32.04 28.55 -4.63
C ASN A 466 -33.53 28.32 -4.35
N ASN A 467 -34.07 27.22 -4.90
CA ASN A 467 -35.46 26.81 -4.75
C ASN A 467 -35.61 25.90 -3.52
N GLU A 468 -35.96 26.51 -2.40
CA GLU A 468 -36.23 25.80 -1.15
C GLU A 468 -37.55 25.02 -1.16
N GLN A 469 -38.46 25.34 -2.07
CA GLN A 469 -39.78 24.71 -2.20
C GLN A 469 -39.83 23.61 -3.26
N ARG A 470 -38.66 23.20 -3.80
CA ARG A 470 -38.60 22.17 -4.83
C ARG A 470 -39.17 20.84 -4.37
N VAL A 471 -39.74 20.09 -5.31
CA VAL A 471 -40.07 18.68 -5.14
C VAL A 471 -38.76 17.90 -5.01
N LYS A 472 -38.64 17.10 -3.94
CA LYS A 472 -37.46 16.26 -3.69
C LYS A 472 -37.82 14.80 -3.93
N PRO A 473 -36.84 13.95 -4.32
CA PRO A 473 -37.05 12.50 -4.34
C PRO A 473 -37.59 12.00 -3.00
N THR A 474 -38.59 11.13 -3.07
CA THR A 474 -39.10 10.41 -1.90
C THR A 474 -38.44 9.04 -1.85
N PHE A 475 -38.13 8.57 -0.64
CA PHE A 475 -37.52 7.25 -0.42
C PHE A 475 -38.36 6.43 0.56
N TYR A 476 -38.43 5.12 0.35
CA TYR A 476 -39.15 4.17 1.21
C TYR A 476 -38.27 3.53 2.29
#